data_AF-A0A3M3KU52-F1
#
_entry.id   AF-A0A3M3KU52-F1
#
_cell.length_a   1.000
_cell.length_b   1.000
_cell.length_c   1.000
_cell.angle_alpha   90.00
_cell.angle_beta   90.00
_cell.angle_gamma   90.00
#
_symmetry.space_group_name_H-M   'P 1'
#
loop_
_entity.id
_entity.type
_entity.pdbx_description
1 polymer ?
#
loop_
_entity_poly.entity_id
_entity_poly.type
_entity_poly.pdbx_seq_one_letter_code
_entity_poly.pdbx_strand_id
1 'polypeptide(L)'
;AGNLAAQVSYDAGIIAYGGKDVGAAHMGFKFANVDAAASQALGQFYQDKILPQQQAAAAQKQPFRLELSPADQELMNTQLKKLFAAKPHVELEKLSLKTSNGESHVRIAVDLADPGPLDQPANALVLKALGEINAKVVLSKPMIRDLATQQAIREGQTDLKVIAEQAKAASDMASVMAEMMQLAKVDGDNIVSDLHYANDMVDFNGQKMTVQQFMSNILGRIGALGQQ
;
A
#
# COMPACT_ATOMS: atom_id res chain seq x y z
N ALA A 1 15.39 21.27 16.20
CA ALA A 1 14.15 21.16 15.39
C ALA A 1 13.44 19.89 15.83
N GLY A 2 12.11 19.90 15.87
CA GLY A 2 11.31 18.74 16.28
C GLY A 2 10.83 17.93 15.07
N ASN A 3 10.50 16.66 15.31
CA ASN A 3 9.86 15.82 14.31
C ASN A 3 8.33 16.00 14.37
N LEU A 4 7.68 15.94 13.22
CA LEU A 4 6.23 15.92 13.08
C LEU A 4 5.74 14.47 13.00
N ALA A 5 4.55 14.26 13.56
CA ALA A 5 3.74 13.08 13.34
C ALA A 5 2.30 13.51 13.06
N ALA A 6 1.63 12.80 12.17
CA ALA A 6 0.25 13.03 11.78
C ALA A 6 -0.46 11.69 11.58
N GLN A 7 -1.75 11.65 11.95
CA GLN A 7 -2.63 10.53 11.67
C GLN A 7 -3.94 11.06 11.12
N VAL A 8 -4.44 10.42 10.07
CA VAL A 8 -5.72 10.73 9.46
C VAL A 8 -6.50 9.44 9.27
N SER A 9 -7.74 9.41 9.73
CA SER A 9 -8.64 8.28 9.55
C SER A 9 -9.92 8.70 8.83
N TYR A 10 -10.40 7.84 7.94
CA TYR A 10 -11.67 7.98 7.26
C TYR A 10 -12.51 6.75 7.52
N ASP A 11 -13.74 6.97 7.98
CA ASP A 11 -14.72 5.93 8.22
C ASP A 11 -15.90 6.12 7.25
N ALA A 12 -16.14 5.10 6.43
CA ALA A 12 -17.38 4.94 5.72
C ALA A 12 -18.27 4.00 6.55
N GLY A 13 -19.42 4.52 7.00
CA GLY A 13 -20.45 3.76 7.71
C GLY A 13 -21.10 2.69 6.83
N ILE A 14 -22.39 2.41 7.01
CA ILE A 14 -23.08 1.38 6.24
C ILE A 14 -23.06 1.71 4.74
N ILE A 15 -22.27 0.94 4.00
CA ILE A 15 -22.22 0.88 2.55
C ILE A 15 -23.37 -0.04 2.13
N ALA A 16 -24.41 0.54 1.53
CA ALA A 16 -25.50 -0.19 0.94
C ALA A 16 -25.33 -0.31 -0.58
N TYR A 17 -25.65 -1.48 -1.13
CA TYR A 17 -25.67 -1.72 -2.58
C TYR A 17 -26.95 -2.45 -2.96
N GLY A 18 -27.74 -1.88 -3.87
CA GLY A 18 -29.05 -2.42 -4.23
C GLY A 18 -30.06 -2.39 -3.06
N GLY A 19 -29.95 -1.41 -2.15
CA GLY A 19 -30.83 -1.27 -0.99
C GLY A 19 -30.56 -2.27 0.15
N LYS A 20 -29.47 -3.05 0.06
CA LYS A 20 -29.02 -3.95 1.12
C LYS A 20 -27.69 -3.49 1.69
N ASP A 21 -27.57 -3.56 3.00
CA ASP A 21 -26.33 -3.29 3.72
C ASP A 21 -25.29 -4.34 3.34
N VAL A 22 -24.13 -3.88 2.85
CA VAL A 22 -23.03 -4.74 2.41
C VAL A 22 -21.87 -4.70 3.39
N GLY A 23 -21.62 -3.56 4.04
CA GLY A 23 -20.57 -3.47 5.05
C GLY A 23 -20.21 -2.06 5.45
N ALA A 24 -19.07 -1.89 6.12
CA ALA A 24 -18.45 -0.62 6.46
C ALA A 24 -16.98 -0.65 6.05
N ALA A 25 -16.38 0.51 5.79
CA ALA A 25 -14.97 0.60 5.44
C ALA A 25 -14.23 1.60 6.33
N HIS A 26 -12.98 1.30 6.63
CA HIS A 26 -12.08 2.18 7.39
C HIS A 26 -10.77 2.35 6.62
N MET A 27 -10.22 3.55 6.65
CA MET A 27 -8.90 3.83 6.10
C MET A 27 -8.13 4.77 7.02
N GLY A 28 -7.06 4.28 7.63
CA GLY A 28 -6.14 5.04 8.48
C GLY A 28 -4.78 5.23 7.82
N PHE A 29 -4.25 6.45 7.84
CA PHE A 29 -2.89 6.79 7.44
C PHE A 29 -2.13 7.41 8.61
N LYS A 30 -0.85 7.07 8.73
CA LYS A 30 0.10 7.62 9.68
C LYS A 30 1.35 8.11 8.98
N PHE A 31 1.86 9.23 9.44
CA PHE A 31 3.15 9.79 9.09
C PHE A 31 3.88 10.11 10.38
N ALA A 32 5.16 9.76 10.48
CA ALA A 32 5.97 10.10 11.64
C ALA A 32 7.42 10.39 11.23
N ASN A 33 8.18 10.93 12.16
CA ASN A 33 9.62 11.17 11.99
C ASN A 33 9.95 12.10 10.81
N VAL A 34 9.12 13.12 10.61
CA VAL A 34 9.29 14.09 9.52
C VAL A 34 9.88 15.38 10.10
N ASP A 35 11.07 15.83 9.65
CA ASP A 35 11.66 17.09 10.15
C ASP A 35 10.79 18.30 9.77
N ALA A 36 10.26 19.01 10.77
CA ALA A 36 9.30 20.09 10.57
C ALA A 36 9.85 21.24 9.71
N ALA A 37 11.11 21.61 9.94
CA ALA A 37 11.72 22.74 9.27
C ALA A 37 12.06 22.41 7.81
N ALA A 38 12.57 21.20 7.57
CA ALA A 38 12.81 20.69 6.24
C ALA A 38 11.51 20.57 5.43
N SER A 39 10.43 20.05 6.03
CA SER A 39 9.12 19.99 5.39
C SER A 39 8.57 21.35 5.01
N GLN A 40 8.65 22.33 5.91
CA GLN A 40 8.22 23.69 5.62
C GLN A 40 9.04 24.28 4.47
N ALA A 41 10.37 24.14 4.50
CA ALA A 41 11.25 24.67 3.46
C ALA A 41 11.01 24.00 2.10
N LEU A 42 10.78 22.68 2.06
CA LEU A 42 10.45 21.96 0.83
C LEU A 42 9.05 22.31 0.30
N GLY A 43 8.07 22.51 1.18
CA GLY A 43 6.74 22.97 0.81
C GLY A 43 6.78 24.36 0.17
N GLN A 44 7.56 25.27 0.75
CA GLN A 44 7.80 26.61 0.20
C GLN A 44 8.54 26.53 -1.14
N PHE A 45 9.60 25.71 -1.23
CA PHE A 45 10.34 25.47 -2.46
C PHE A 45 9.43 24.96 -3.59
N TYR A 46 8.53 24.02 -3.30
CA TYR A 46 7.56 23.54 -4.27
C TYR A 46 6.67 24.66 -4.79
N GLN A 47 6.11 25.50 -3.90
CA GLN A 47 5.24 26.61 -4.27
C GLN A 47 5.98 27.69 -5.09
N ASP A 48 7.22 28.01 -4.72
CA ASP A 48 7.95 29.13 -5.32
C ASP A 48 8.69 28.73 -6.61
N LYS A 49 9.13 27.47 -6.72
CA LYS A 49 10.04 27.03 -7.80
C LYS A 49 9.40 26.02 -8.73
N ILE A 50 8.66 25.05 -8.21
CA ILE A 50 8.15 23.92 -9.00
C ILE A 50 6.78 24.25 -9.60
N LEU A 51 5.84 24.72 -8.78
CA LEU A 51 4.47 24.99 -9.19
C LEU A 51 4.36 26.01 -10.34
N PRO A 52 5.10 27.14 -10.35
CA PRO A 52 5.03 28.11 -11.45
C PRO A 52 5.57 27.54 -12.76
N GLN A 53 6.65 26.75 -12.72
CA GLN A 53 7.20 26.07 -13.89
C GLN A 53 6.23 25.03 -14.44
N GLN A 54 5.57 24.26 -13.56
CA GLN A 54 4.55 23.29 -13.94
C GLN A 54 3.36 23.98 -14.61
N GLN A 55 2.87 25.09 -14.05
CA GLN A 55 1.79 25.88 -14.63
C GLN A 55 2.18 26.49 -15.98
N ALA A 56 3.40 27.00 -16.12
CA ALA A 56 3.92 27.52 -17.38
C ALA A 56 4.02 26.44 -18.46
N ALA A 57 4.54 25.25 -18.12
CA ALA A 57 4.59 24.11 -19.02
C ALA A 57 3.18 23.67 -19.45
N ALA A 58 2.23 23.60 -18.51
CA ALA A 58 0.84 23.27 -18.80
C ALA A 58 0.17 24.29 -19.72
N ALA A 59 0.37 25.59 -19.47
CA ALA A 59 -0.15 26.67 -20.31
C ALA A 59 0.42 26.61 -21.75
N GLN A 60 1.68 26.21 -21.87
CA GLN A 60 2.37 26.02 -23.15
C GLN A 60 2.15 24.63 -23.77
N LYS A 61 1.37 23.75 -23.13
CA LYS A 61 1.15 22.35 -23.53
C LYS A 61 2.46 21.58 -23.77
N GLN A 62 3.48 21.87 -22.97
CA GLN A 62 4.78 21.22 -23.02
C GLN A 62 4.92 20.22 -21.86
N PRO A 63 5.73 19.15 -22.05
CA PRO A 63 6.07 18.26 -20.96
C PRO A 63 6.84 19.04 -19.89
N PHE A 64 6.41 18.94 -18.64
CA PHE A 64 7.10 19.57 -17.52
C PHE A 64 8.51 19.00 -17.37
N ARG A 65 9.51 19.88 -17.38
CA ARG A 65 10.89 19.59 -17.00
C ARG A 65 11.28 20.57 -15.91
N LEU A 66 11.71 20.03 -14.77
CA LEU A 66 12.13 20.86 -13.66
C LEU A 66 13.51 21.45 -13.96
N GLU A 67 13.59 22.77 -14.01
CA GLU A 67 14.85 23.50 -14.13
C GLU A 67 15.15 24.18 -12.80
N LEU A 68 16.32 23.91 -12.23
CA LEU A 68 16.77 24.49 -10.97
C LEU A 68 18.10 25.21 -11.18
N SER A 69 18.24 26.39 -10.55
CA SER A 69 19.55 27.00 -10.40
C SER A 69 20.43 26.13 -9.49
N PRO A 70 21.77 26.24 -9.57
CA PRO A 70 22.66 25.50 -8.66
C PRO A 70 22.34 25.73 -7.18
N ALA A 71 21.98 26.97 -6.81
CA ALA A 71 21.60 27.32 -5.44
C ALA A 71 20.26 26.69 -5.03
N ASP A 72 19.27 26.66 -5.93
CA ASP A 72 17.98 26.02 -5.67
C ASP A 72 18.15 24.49 -5.52
N GLN A 73 19.02 23.89 -6.32
CA GLN A 73 19.34 22.46 -6.22
C GLN A 73 20.07 22.12 -4.91
N GLU A 74 21.03 22.94 -4.48
CA GLU A 74 21.72 22.76 -3.20
C GLU A 74 20.75 22.91 -2.01
N LEU A 75 19.86 23.89 -2.06
CA LEU A 75 18.82 24.07 -1.04
C LEU A 75 17.93 22.84 -0.95
N MET A 76 17.39 22.38 -2.08
CA MET A 76 16.55 21.19 -2.14
C MET A 76 17.27 19.96 -1.57
N ASN A 77 18.51 19.72 -2.00
CA ASN A 77 19.32 18.60 -1.52
C ASN A 77 19.58 18.67 -0.01
N THR A 78 19.83 19.87 0.51
CA THR A 78 20.04 20.08 1.95
C THR A 78 18.80 19.72 2.76
N GLN A 79 17.62 20.15 2.32
CA GLN A 79 16.37 19.84 3.04
C GLN A 79 15.99 18.36 2.89
N LEU A 80 16.19 17.76 1.72
CA LEU A 80 15.98 16.32 1.52
C LEU A 80 16.87 15.49 2.43
N LYS A 81 18.16 15.83 2.57
CA LYS A 81 19.05 15.15 3.52
C LYS A 81 18.56 15.25 4.96
N LYS A 82 18.08 16.43 5.39
CA LYS A 82 17.49 16.58 6.74
C LYS A 82 16.23 15.73 6.92
N LEU A 83 15.38 15.67 5.90
CA LEU A 83 14.19 14.84 5.90
C LEU A 83 14.55 13.36 6.08
N PHE A 84 15.48 12.84 5.27
CA PHE A 84 15.91 11.44 5.37
C PHE A 84 16.68 11.12 6.65
N ALA A 85 17.47 12.06 7.18
CA ALA A 85 18.15 11.91 8.45
C ALA A 85 17.19 11.73 9.64
N ALA A 86 15.96 12.27 9.53
CA ALA A 86 14.91 12.06 10.52
C ALA A 86 14.31 10.64 10.49
N LYS A 87 14.60 9.86 9.43
CA LYS A 87 14.05 8.52 9.15
C LYS A 87 12.52 8.51 9.07
N PRO A 88 11.95 9.14 8.03
CA PRO A 88 10.51 9.26 7.88
C PRO A 88 9.82 7.90 7.87
N HIS A 89 8.67 7.85 8.54
CA HIS A 89 7.80 6.69 8.58
C HIS A 89 6.48 7.03 7.90
N VAL A 90 6.03 6.18 6.99
CA VAL A 90 4.73 6.29 6.30
C VAL A 90 3.99 4.96 6.43
N GLU A 91 2.76 5.01 6.89
CA GLU A 91 1.96 3.82 7.15
C GLU A 91 0.51 3.99 6.68
N LEU A 92 0.04 3.09 5.82
CA LEU A 92 -1.37 2.73 5.75
C LEU A 92 -1.65 1.82 6.95
N GLU A 93 -2.18 2.41 8.01
CA GLU A 93 -2.38 1.73 9.29
C GLU A 93 -3.34 0.57 9.14
N LYS A 94 -4.48 0.86 8.51
CA LYS A 94 -5.53 -0.11 8.26
C LYS A 94 -6.40 0.42 7.14
N LEU A 95 -6.43 -0.28 6.01
CA LEU A 95 -7.54 -0.23 5.07
C LEU A 95 -8.37 -1.48 5.33
N SER A 96 -9.61 -1.33 5.79
CA SER A 96 -10.49 -2.47 6.03
C SER A 96 -11.85 -2.32 5.39
N LEU A 97 -12.42 -3.49 5.08
CA LEU A 97 -13.82 -3.67 4.76
C LEU A 97 -14.37 -4.61 5.83
N LYS A 98 -15.57 -4.34 6.33
CA LYS A 98 -16.23 -5.16 7.34
C LYS A 98 -17.65 -5.47 6.89
N THR A 99 -17.97 -6.74 6.73
CA THR A 99 -19.33 -7.22 6.49
C THR A 99 -19.95 -7.67 7.83
N SER A 100 -21.18 -8.17 7.80
CA SER A 100 -21.85 -8.69 9.00
C SER A 100 -21.10 -9.85 9.66
N ASN A 101 -20.39 -10.68 8.87
CA ASN A 101 -19.76 -11.90 9.38
C ASN A 101 -18.23 -11.86 9.40
N GLY A 102 -17.57 -10.82 8.83
CA GLY A 102 -16.11 -10.79 8.76
C GLY A 102 -15.50 -9.42 8.45
N GLU A 103 -14.22 -9.28 8.72
CA GLU A 103 -13.42 -8.09 8.38
C GLU A 103 -12.13 -8.50 7.69
N SER A 104 -11.89 -7.96 6.50
CA SER A 104 -10.63 -8.08 5.77
C SER A 104 -9.90 -6.76 5.87
N HIS A 105 -8.58 -6.80 5.99
CA HIS A 105 -7.80 -5.60 6.14
C HIS A 105 -6.40 -5.72 5.54
N VAL A 106 -5.85 -4.56 5.18
CA VAL A 106 -4.49 -4.37 4.72
C VAL A 106 -3.80 -3.33 5.59
N ARG A 107 -2.56 -3.61 5.96
CA ARG A 107 -1.62 -2.69 6.58
C ARG A 107 -0.34 -2.66 5.75
N ILE A 108 0.21 -1.47 5.53
CA ILE A 108 1.51 -1.28 4.88
C ILE A 108 2.24 -0.19 5.63
N ALA A 109 3.45 -0.47 6.10
CA ALA A 109 4.35 0.49 6.74
C ALA A 109 5.68 0.50 6.00
N VAL A 110 6.22 1.70 5.80
CA VAL A 110 7.51 1.94 5.15
C VAL A 110 8.31 2.88 6.02
N ASP A 111 9.47 2.41 6.47
CA ASP A 111 10.47 3.22 7.14
C ASP A 111 11.58 3.57 6.15
N LEU A 112 11.84 4.87 6.04
CA LEU A 112 12.89 5.38 5.17
C LEU A 112 14.19 5.58 5.95
N ALA A 113 15.31 5.37 5.26
CA ALA A 113 16.66 5.58 5.75
C ALA A 113 17.33 6.76 5.04
N ASP A 114 18.49 7.18 5.56
CA ASP A 114 19.37 8.11 4.86
C ASP A 114 20.06 7.38 3.70
N PRO A 115 19.77 7.74 2.43
CA PRO A 115 20.36 7.07 1.27
C PRO A 115 21.80 7.52 0.98
N GLY A 116 22.33 8.46 1.76
CA GLY A 116 23.64 9.08 1.56
C GLY A 116 23.61 10.20 0.51
N PRO A 117 24.61 10.28 -0.39
CA PRO A 117 24.65 11.32 -1.43
C PRO A 117 23.43 11.28 -2.35
N LEU A 118 22.82 12.44 -2.64
CA LEU A 118 21.60 12.54 -3.45
C LEU A 118 21.86 12.68 -4.96
N ASP A 119 23.12 12.79 -5.36
CA ASP A 119 23.60 12.89 -6.75
C ASP A 119 23.70 11.52 -7.46
N GLN A 120 23.20 10.47 -6.81
CA GLN A 120 23.11 9.13 -7.36
C GLN A 120 21.95 8.99 -8.37
N PRO A 121 22.00 8.00 -9.27
CA PRO A 121 20.86 7.64 -10.11
C PRO A 121 19.60 7.39 -9.26
N ALA A 122 18.44 7.86 -9.73
CA ALA A 122 17.19 7.85 -8.96
C ALA A 122 16.78 6.44 -8.48
N ASN A 123 17.01 5.40 -9.29
CA ASN A 123 16.75 4.01 -8.91
C ASN A 123 17.62 3.54 -7.74
N ALA A 124 18.91 3.89 -7.73
CA ALA A 124 19.82 3.57 -6.64
C ALA A 124 19.46 4.34 -5.36
N LEU A 125 19.03 5.60 -5.52
CA LEU A 125 18.59 6.42 -4.40
C LEU A 125 17.35 5.84 -3.71
N VAL A 126 16.34 5.45 -4.48
CA VAL A 126 15.11 4.83 -3.95
C VAL A 126 15.44 3.56 -3.17
N LEU A 127 16.25 2.67 -3.73
CA LEU A 127 16.62 1.43 -3.04
C LEU A 127 17.37 1.69 -1.73
N LYS A 128 18.29 2.66 -1.70
CA LYS A 128 19.02 3.03 -0.47
C LYS A 128 18.20 3.80 0.55
N ALA A 129 17.14 4.48 0.10
CA ALA A 129 16.23 5.21 0.97
C ALA A 129 15.23 4.28 1.65
N LEU A 130 15.03 3.06 1.16
CA LEU A 130 14.18 2.06 1.81
C LEU A 130 14.95 1.43 2.97
N GLY A 131 14.50 1.68 4.19
CA GLY A 131 15.04 1.04 5.39
C GLY A 131 14.33 -0.28 5.69
N GLU A 132 13.02 -0.19 5.92
CA GLU A 132 12.18 -1.34 6.24
C GLU A 132 10.81 -1.22 5.58
N ILE A 133 10.24 -2.35 5.16
CA ILE A 133 8.84 -2.43 4.71
C ILE A 133 8.16 -3.54 5.49
N ASN A 134 7.01 -3.25 6.09
CA ASN A 134 6.15 -4.23 6.72
C ASN A 134 4.77 -4.16 6.08
N ALA A 135 4.33 -5.24 5.44
CA ALA A 135 3.01 -5.32 4.85
C ALA A 135 2.29 -6.57 5.33
N LYS A 136 1.00 -6.43 5.66
CA LYS A 136 0.14 -7.52 6.06
C LYS A 136 -1.21 -7.40 5.38
N VAL A 137 -1.66 -8.50 4.80
CA VAL A 137 -2.99 -8.65 4.21
C VAL A 137 -3.70 -9.77 4.94
N VAL A 138 -4.93 -9.49 5.40
CA VAL A 138 -5.82 -10.48 6.01
C VAL A 138 -7.12 -10.46 5.23
N LEU A 139 -7.44 -11.57 4.56
CA LEU A 139 -8.73 -11.77 3.92
C LEU A 139 -9.57 -12.72 4.76
N SER A 140 -10.73 -12.26 5.20
CA SER A 140 -11.68 -13.04 5.98
C SER A 140 -12.53 -13.92 5.06
N LYS A 141 -12.50 -15.25 5.28
CA LYS A 141 -13.37 -16.19 4.57
C LYS A 141 -14.85 -15.90 4.79
N PRO A 142 -15.34 -15.59 6.02
CA PRO A 142 -16.70 -15.10 6.23
C PRO A 142 -17.06 -13.89 5.38
N MET A 143 -16.17 -12.90 5.24
CA MET A 143 -16.42 -11.77 4.36
C MET A 143 -16.54 -12.20 2.88
N ILE A 144 -15.64 -13.07 2.40
CA ILE A 144 -15.71 -13.57 1.02
C ILE A 144 -17.07 -14.25 0.77
N ARG A 145 -17.54 -15.04 1.75
CA ARG A 145 -18.88 -15.67 1.70
C ARG A 145 -19.99 -14.63 1.66
N ASP A 146 -19.92 -13.57 2.45
CA ASP A 146 -20.91 -12.50 2.44
C ASP A 146 -20.98 -11.82 1.06
N LEU A 147 -19.83 -11.48 0.49
CA LEU A 147 -19.76 -10.83 -0.82
C LEU A 147 -20.26 -11.76 -1.95
N ALA A 148 -19.89 -13.04 -1.91
CA ALA A 148 -20.36 -14.05 -2.85
C ALA A 148 -21.88 -14.31 -2.73
N THR A 149 -22.42 -14.31 -1.51
CA THR A 149 -23.86 -14.40 -1.25
C THR A 149 -24.60 -13.24 -1.91
N GLN A 150 -24.10 -12.02 -1.71
CA GLN A 150 -24.71 -10.84 -2.33
C GLN A 150 -24.59 -10.88 -3.86
N GLN A 151 -23.50 -11.41 -4.42
CA GLN A 151 -23.34 -11.58 -5.86
C GLN A 151 -24.35 -12.57 -6.43
N ALA A 152 -24.49 -13.76 -5.84
CA ALA A 152 -25.42 -14.78 -6.32
C ALA A 152 -26.88 -14.29 -6.31
N ILE A 153 -27.29 -13.57 -5.25
CA ILE A 153 -28.63 -12.96 -5.16
C ILE A 153 -28.84 -11.95 -6.30
N ARG A 154 -27.82 -11.15 -6.65
CA ARG A 154 -27.90 -10.19 -7.77
C ARG A 154 -28.01 -10.86 -9.12
N GLU A 155 -27.40 -12.04 -9.28
CA GLU A 155 -27.50 -12.87 -10.49
C GLU A 155 -28.86 -13.58 -10.60
N GLY A 156 -29.77 -13.36 -9.65
CA GLY A 156 -31.12 -13.91 -9.65
C GLY A 156 -31.23 -15.30 -9.02
N GLN A 157 -30.16 -15.79 -8.37
CA GLN A 157 -30.26 -17.01 -7.58
C GLN A 157 -31.18 -16.78 -6.38
N THR A 158 -32.10 -17.72 -6.15
CA THR A 158 -33.11 -17.64 -5.08
C THR A 158 -33.07 -18.84 -4.15
N ASP A 159 -32.45 -19.95 -4.54
CA ASP A 159 -32.27 -21.10 -3.67
C ASP A 159 -31.16 -20.81 -2.64
N LEU A 160 -31.58 -20.66 -1.38
CA LEU A 160 -30.69 -20.36 -0.26
C LEU A 160 -29.61 -21.42 -0.04
N LYS A 161 -29.88 -22.70 -0.33
CA LYS A 161 -28.88 -23.76 -0.20
C LYS A 161 -27.80 -23.61 -1.26
N VAL A 162 -28.21 -23.38 -2.51
CA VAL A 162 -27.28 -23.15 -3.62
C VAL A 162 -26.42 -21.92 -3.37
N ILE A 163 -27.01 -20.82 -2.89
CA ILE A 163 -26.25 -19.60 -2.53
C ILE A 163 -25.20 -19.89 -1.46
N ALA A 164 -25.59 -20.60 -0.40
CA ALA A 164 -24.67 -20.93 0.70
C ALA A 164 -23.51 -21.83 0.22
N GLU A 165 -23.79 -22.82 -0.63
CA GLU A 165 -22.77 -23.69 -1.22
C GLU A 165 -21.81 -22.91 -2.14
N GLN A 166 -22.34 -22.03 -3.00
CA GLN A 166 -21.52 -21.16 -3.87
C GLN A 166 -20.65 -20.21 -3.05
N ALA A 167 -21.21 -19.57 -2.04
CA ALA A 167 -20.47 -18.67 -1.16
C ALA A 167 -19.34 -19.38 -0.42
N LYS A 168 -19.62 -20.58 0.10
CA LYS A 168 -18.60 -21.43 0.72
C LYS A 168 -17.50 -21.79 -0.28
N ALA A 169 -17.88 -22.28 -1.46
CA ALA A 169 -16.95 -22.65 -2.52
C ALA A 169 -16.04 -21.48 -2.92
N ALA A 170 -16.57 -20.25 -3.01
CA ALA A 170 -15.77 -19.06 -3.31
C ALA A 170 -14.67 -18.82 -2.26
N SER A 171 -15.01 -18.91 -0.97
CA SER A 171 -14.02 -18.74 0.11
C SER A 171 -12.99 -19.87 0.18
N ASP A 172 -13.42 -21.11 -0.05
CA ASP A 172 -12.55 -22.28 -0.02
C ASP A 172 -11.59 -22.26 -1.22
N MET A 173 -12.09 -21.91 -2.41
CA MET A 173 -11.28 -21.75 -3.62
C MET A 173 -10.24 -20.64 -3.46
N ALA A 174 -10.62 -19.48 -2.92
CA ALA A 174 -9.67 -18.39 -2.65
C ALA A 174 -8.52 -18.85 -1.73
N SER A 175 -8.84 -19.66 -0.71
CA SER A 175 -7.86 -20.19 0.22
C SER A 175 -6.90 -21.17 -0.47
N VAL A 176 -7.45 -22.13 -1.22
CA VAL A 176 -6.67 -23.12 -1.97
C VAL A 176 -5.76 -22.45 -2.97
N MET A 177 -6.25 -21.47 -3.73
CA MET A 177 -5.43 -20.74 -4.70
C MET A 177 -4.30 -19.97 -4.02
N ALA A 178 -4.59 -19.28 -2.90
CA ALA A 178 -3.59 -18.50 -2.21
C ALA A 178 -2.47 -19.38 -1.59
N GLU A 179 -2.82 -20.56 -1.06
CA GLU A 179 -1.83 -21.54 -0.56
C GLU A 179 -1.06 -22.23 -1.68
N MET A 180 -1.75 -22.65 -2.75
CA MET A 180 -1.15 -23.31 -3.92
C MET A 180 -0.11 -22.40 -4.58
N MET A 181 -0.40 -21.11 -4.71
CA MET A 181 0.53 -20.10 -5.23
C MET A 181 1.54 -19.62 -4.18
N GLN A 182 1.46 -20.14 -2.95
CA GLN A 182 2.29 -19.76 -1.81
C GLN A 182 2.27 -18.24 -1.54
N LEU A 183 1.16 -17.56 -1.89
CA LEU A 183 0.97 -16.12 -1.71
C LEU A 183 0.48 -15.78 -0.29
N ALA A 184 -0.19 -16.73 0.35
CA ALA A 184 -0.70 -16.59 1.70
C ALA A 184 -0.75 -17.94 2.41
N LYS A 185 -1.03 -17.90 3.71
CA LYS A 185 -1.31 -19.07 4.54
C LYS A 185 -2.74 -18.99 5.06
N VAL A 186 -3.37 -20.13 5.29
CA VAL A 186 -4.64 -20.17 6.02
C VAL A 186 -4.38 -20.16 7.52
N ASP A 187 -4.99 -19.20 8.22
CA ASP A 187 -5.01 -19.09 9.68
C ASP A 187 -6.46 -19.03 10.16
N GLY A 188 -6.99 -20.20 10.54
CA GLY A 188 -8.41 -20.36 10.88
C GLY A 188 -9.34 -19.91 9.74
N ASP A 189 -10.12 -18.87 10.02
CA ASP A 189 -11.06 -18.25 9.07
C ASP A 189 -10.43 -17.18 8.18
N ASN A 190 -9.11 -17.00 8.25
CA ASN A 190 -8.40 -15.98 7.48
C ASN A 190 -7.43 -16.59 6.46
N ILE A 191 -7.22 -15.87 5.37
CA ILE A 191 -6.12 -16.04 4.43
C ILE A 191 -5.16 -14.88 4.69
N VAL A 192 -3.95 -15.17 5.17
CA VAL A 192 -3.00 -14.18 5.67
C VAL A 192 -1.74 -14.16 4.84
N SER A 193 -1.36 -12.98 4.37
CA SER A 193 -0.09 -12.72 3.69
C SER A 193 0.71 -11.72 4.51
N ASP A 194 1.95 -12.06 4.84
CA ASP A 194 2.88 -11.21 5.59
C ASP A 194 4.16 -10.99 4.77
N LEU A 195 4.61 -9.75 4.69
CA LEU A 195 5.87 -9.35 4.06
C LEU A 195 6.64 -8.45 5.00
N HIS A 196 7.90 -8.80 5.25
CA HIS A 196 8.86 -7.95 5.92
C HIS A 196 10.10 -7.82 5.05
N TYR A 197 10.51 -6.61 4.71
CA TYR A 197 11.77 -6.32 4.06
C TYR A 197 12.64 -5.51 5.00
N ALA A 198 13.87 -5.95 5.23
CA ALA A 198 14.90 -5.20 5.90
C ALA A 198 16.28 -5.78 5.54
N ASN A 199 17.30 -4.93 5.48
CA ASN A 199 18.69 -5.35 5.23
C ASN A 199 18.84 -6.21 3.95
N ASP A 200 18.23 -5.78 2.85
CA ASP A 200 18.25 -6.47 1.54
C ASP A 200 17.68 -7.89 1.51
N MET A 201 16.95 -8.27 2.57
CA MET A 201 16.27 -9.55 2.70
C MET A 201 14.78 -9.34 2.82
N VAL A 202 14.02 -10.22 2.18
CA VAL A 202 12.57 -10.30 2.29
C VAL A 202 12.22 -11.56 3.08
N ASP A 203 11.47 -11.41 4.16
CA ASP A 203 10.73 -12.48 4.80
C ASP A 203 9.28 -12.42 4.31
N PHE A 204 8.90 -13.36 3.44
CA PHE A 204 7.55 -13.45 2.89
C PHE A 204 6.88 -14.71 3.41
N ASN A 205 5.80 -14.55 4.18
CA ASN A 205 5.08 -15.62 4.84
C ASN A 205 6.01 -16.56 5.66
N GLY A 206 7.05 -16.03 6.31
CA GLY A 206 8.02 -16.81 7.09
C GLY A 206 9.16 -17.43 6.26
N GLN A 207 9.23 -17.15 4.95
CA GLN A 207 10.29 -17.61 4.07
C GLN A 207 11.24 -16.45 3.75
N LYS A 208 12.49 -16.56 4.21
CA LYS A 208 13.52 -15.56 3.94
C LYS A 208 14.17 -15.81 2.58
N MET A 209 14.28 -14.75 1.77
CA MET A 209 14.88 -14.77 0.45
C MET A 209 15.45 -13.39 0.10
N THR A 210 16.30 -13.32 -0.93
CA THR A 210 16.79 -12.02 -1.42
C THR A 210 15.68 -11.25 -2.14
N VAL A 211 15.81 -9.94 -2.27
CA VAL A 211 14.87 -9.12 -3.07
C VAL A 211 14.72 -9.66 -4.48
N GLN A 212 15.82 -10.06 -5.13
CA GLN A 212 15.78 -10.60 -6.48
C GLN A 212 14.99 -11.90 -6.55
N GLN A 213 15.23 -12.83 -5.61
CA GLN A 213 14.47 -14.07 -5.52
C GLN A 213 12.99 -13.81 -5.29
N PHE A 214 12.65 -12.89 -4.39
CA PHE A 214 11.28 -12.49 -4.13
C PHE A 214 10.59 -11.98 -5.40
N MET A 215 11.20 -11.03 -6.11
CA MET A 215 10.64 -10.47 -7.34
C MET A 215 10.45 -11.54 -8.42
N SER A 216 11.41 -12.43 -8.62
CA SER A 216 11.29 -13.56 -9.56
C SER A 216 10.16 -14.51 -9.17
N ASN A 217 10.01 -14.81 -7.88
CA ASN A 217 8.96 -15.69 -7.37
C ASN A 217 7.56 -15.08 -7.57
N ILE A 218 7.38 -13.81 -7.20
CA ILE A 218 6.09 -13.11 -7.33
C ILE A 218 5.70 -12.93 -8.81
N LEU A 219 6.62 -12.48 -9.66
CA LEU A 219 6.35 -12.33 -11.10
C LEU A 219 6.01 -13.67 -11.75
N GLY A 220 6.68 -14.76 -11.37
CA GLY A 220 6.35 -16.10 -11.86
C GLY A 220 4.94 -16.55 -11.44
N ARG A 221 4.53 -16.24 -10.21
CA ARG A 221 3.19 -16.58 -9.67
C ARG A 221 2.08 -15.74 -10.31
N ILE A 222 2.29 -14.43 -10.47
CA ILE A 222 1.32 -13.52 -11.11
C ILE A 222 1.22 -13.80 -12.62
N GLY A 223 2.33 -14.09 -13.29
CA GLY A 223 2.33 -14.47 -14.70
C GLY A 223 1.51 -15.73 -15.00
N ALA A 224 1.40 -16.65 -14.04
CA ALA A 224 0.56 -17.83 -14.16
C ALA A 224 -0.95 -17.52 -14.05
N LEU A 225 -1.34 -16.47 -13.32
CA LEU A 225 -2.73 -16.02 -13.19
C LEU A 225 -3.27 -15.37 -14.48
N GLY A 226 -2.42 -14.69 -15.24
CA GLY A 226 -2.82 -14.00 -16.49
C GLY A 226 -2.98 -14.93 -17.70
N GLN A 227 -2.71 -16.23 -17.56
CA GLN A 227 -2.82 -17.22 -18.64
C GLN A 227 -3.93 -18.26 -18.40
N GLN A 228 -4.71 -18.12 -17.32
CA GLN A 228 -5.92 -18.92 -17.04
C GLN A 228 -7.17 -18.07 -17.26
#